data_AF-A0A6A7K688-F1
#
_entry.id   AF-A0A6A7K688-F1
#
_cell.length_a   1.000
_cell.length_b   1.000
_cell.length_c   1.000
_cell.angle_alpha   90.00
_cell.angle_beta   90.00
_cell.angle_gamma   90.00
#
_symmetry.space_group_name_H-M   'P 1'
#
loop_
_entity.id
_entity.type
_entity.pdbx_description
1 polymer ?
#
loop_
_entity_poly.entity_id
_entity_poly.type
_entity_poly.pdbx_seq_one_letter_code
_entity_poly.pdbx_strand_id
1 'polypeptide(L)'
;MGTINDISKILSNELIQSIFSKDKIKLAEINTVMNLLVSWNIPFDIKYNESSTSRAASILIRVKLSPTTVIEHLISLEAGVTRFR
;
A
#
# COMPACT_ATOMS: atom_id res chain seq x y z
N MET A 1 8.15 6.41 -17.37
CA MET A 1 7.62 5.34 -18.26
C MET A 1 7.91 4.05 -17.51
N GLY A 2 6.95 3.52 -16.75
CA GLY A 2 7.21 2.35 -15.91
C GLY A 2 7.38 1.12 -16.80
N THR A 3 8.50 0.45 -16.60
CA THR A 3 8.95 -0.68 -17.40
C THR A 3 8.62 -1.99 -16.68
N ILE A 4 8.72 -3.11 -17.40
CA ILE A 4 8.64 -4.46 -16.80
C ILE A 4 9.63 -4.60 -15.64
N ASN A 5 10.76 -3.90 -15.68
CA ASN A 5 11.74 -3.87 -14.59
C ASN A 5 11.19 -3.26 -13.30
N ASP A 6 10.29 -2.28 -13.38
CA ASP A 6 9.69 -1.66 -12.20
C ASP A 6 8.66 -2.58 -11.55
N ILE A 7 7.92 -3.34 -12.38
CA ILE A 7 7.05 -4.42 -11.91
C ILE A 7 7.87 -5.50 -11.21
N SER A 8 8.96 -5.96 -11.84
CA SER A 8 9.84 -6.96 -11.23
C SER A 8 10.46 -6.44 -9.94
N LYS A 9 10.87 -5.16 -9.84
CA LYS A 9 11.38 -4.60 -8.58
C LYS A 9 10.34 -4.60 -7.47
N ILE A 10 9.10 -4.24 -7.77
CA ILE A 10 8.00 -4.26 -6.79
C ILE A 10 7.70 -5.69 -6.37
N LEU A 11 7.51 -6.58 -7.34
CA LEU A 11 7.10 -7.96 -7.09
C LEU A 11 8.21 -8.81 -6.50
N SER A 12 9.48 -8.55 -6.77
CA SER A 12 10.62 -9.29 -6.23
C SER A 12 11.10 -8.76 -4.88
N ASN A 13 10.57 -7.63 -4.39
CA ASN A 13 10.96 -7.11 -3.09
C ASN A 13 10.24 -7.85 -1.96
N GLU A 14 11.02 -8.51 -1.10
CA GLU A 14 10.50 -9.31 0.02
C GLU A 14 9.64 -8.51 1.00
N LEU A 15 9.95 -7.22 1.23
CA LEU A 15 9.14 -6.36 2.09
C LEU A 15 7.77 -6.11 1.48
N ILE A 16 7.74 -5.87 0.17
CA ILE A 16 6.50 -5.67 -0.56
C ILE A 16 5.70 -6.97 -0.57
N GLN A 17 6.30 -8.12 -0.92
CA GLN A 17 5.61 -9.40 -0.86
C GLN A 17 5.07 -9.71 0.55
N SER A 18 5.85 -9.46 1.60
CA SER A 18 5.43 -9.67 2.99
C SER A 18 4.23 -8.81 3.35
N ILE A 19 4.19 -7.57 2.86
CA ILE A 19 3.08 -6.66 3.12
C ILE A 19 1.86 -7.08 2.30
N PHE A 20 2.00 -7.32 1.00
CA PHE A 20 0.92 -7.76 0.13
C PHE A 20 0.32 -9.12 0.52
N SER A 21 1.08 -9.98 1.20
CA SER A 21 0.61 -11.28 1.69
C SER A 21 -0.07 -11.20 3.06
N LYS A 22 0.00 -10.05 3.75
CA LYS A 22 -0.65 -9.87 5.05
C LYS A 22 -2.07 -9.34 4.86
N ASP A 23 -3.02 -10.02 5.49
CA ASP A 23 -4.42 -9.59 5.57
C ASP A 23 -4.60 -8.27 6.34
N LYS A 24 -3.62 -7.94 7.19
CA LYS A 24 -3.64 -6.78 8.09
C LYS A 24 -2.25 -6.19 8.20
N ILE A 25 -2.14 -4.88 7.97
CA ILE A 25 -0.86 -4.17 7.91
C ILE A 25 -0.91 -2.95 8.84
N LYS A 26 0.18 -2.70 9.55
CA LYS A 26 0.31 -1.49 10.40
C LYS A 26 0.59 -0.27 9.52
N LEU A 27 0.11 0.90 9.95
CA LEU A 27 0.38 2.16 9.24
C LEU A 27 1.89 2.42 9.01
N ALA A 28 2.72 2.01 9.97
CA ALA A 28 4.17 2.11 9.86
C ALA A 28 4.77 1.29 8.70
N GLU A 29 4.20 0.12 8.40
CA GLU A 29 4.65 -0.73 7.28
C GLU A 29 4.25 -0.09 5.93
N ILE A 30 3.10 0.59 5.88
CA ILE A 30 2.68 1.36 4.69
C ILE A 30 3.64 2.52 4.43
N ASN A 31 4.09 3.23 5.46
CA ASN A 31 5.11 4.28 5.32
C ASN A 31 6.41 3.74 4.71
N THR A 32 6.83 2.53 5.08
CA THR A 32 8.02 1.89 4.50
C THR A 32 7.83 1.62 3.00
N VAL A 33 6.65 1.10 2.59
CA VAL A 33 6.35 0.86 1.18
C VAL A 33 6.33 2.15 0.38
N MET A 34 5.73 3.21 0.92
CA MET A 34 5.74 4.53 0.28
C MET A 34 7.15 5.03 0.06
N ASN A 35 8.01 4.96 1.08
CA ASN A 35 9.40 5.41 0.97
C ASN A 35 10.18 4.61 -0.08
N LEU A 36 9.92 3.31 -0.22
CA LEU A 36 10.52 2.48 -1.27
C LEU A 36 10.03 2.90 -2.67
N LEU A 37 8.73 3.11 -2.84
CA LEU A 37 8.16 3.54 -4.13
C LEU A 37 8.69 4.93 -4.54
N VAL A 38 8.83 5.86 -3.59
CA VAL A 38 9.49 7.17 -3.80
C VAL A 38 10.95 6.96 -4.20
N SER A 39 11.70 6.13 -3.47
CA SER A 39 13.12 5.86 -3.76
C SER A 39 13.33 5.23 -5.14
N TRP A 40 12.37 4.46 -5.65
CA TRP A 40 12.42 3.86 -6.97
C TRP A 40 11.86 4.77 -8.06
N ASN A 41 11.44 5.99 -7.71
CA ASN A 41 10.82 6.94 -8.63
C ASN A 41 9.59 6.35 -9.34
N ILE A 42 8.81 5.54 -8.62
CA ILE A 42 7.60 4.90 -9.14
C ILE A 42 6.38 5.73 -8.72
N PRO A 43 5.53 6.18 -9.67
CA PRO A 43 4.32 6.91 -9.34
C PRO A 43 3.30 6.04 -8.60
N PHE A 44 2.80 6.53 -7.47
CA PHE A 44 1.74 5.89 -6.71
C PHE A 44 0.72 6.91 -6.21
N ASP A 45 -0.49 6.43 -5.95
CA ASP A 45 -1.63 7.15 -5.41
C ASP A 45 -2.15 6.36 -4.19
N ILE A 46 -2.57 7.06 -3.15
CA ILE A 46 -3.07 6.46 -1.92
C ILE A 46 -4.39 7.13 -1.58
N LYS A 47 -5.41 6.29 -1.43
CA LYS A 47 -6.73 6.71 -0.97
C LYS A 47 -7.02 6.09 0.37
N TYR A 48 -7.10 6.94 1.38
CA TYR A 48 -7.65 6.56 2.67
C TYR A 48 -9.17 6.57 2.57
N ASN A 49 -9.79 5.47 2.99
CA ASN A 49 -11.23 5.36 3.13
C ASN A 49 -11.56 5.24 4.61
N GLU A 50 -12.19 6.28 5.15
CA GLU A 50 -12.49 6.39 6.57
C GLU A 50 -13.51 5.32 6.98
N SER A 51 -13.28 4.66 8.12
CA SER A 51 -14.25 3.74 8.70
C SER A 51 -15.54 4.48 9.05
N SER A 52 -16.69 3.98 8.60
CA SER A 52 -17.97 4.30 9.23
C SER A 52 -18.21 3.36 10.42
N THR A 53 -19.20 3.66 11.26
CA THR A 53 -19.58 2.83 12.44
C THR A 53 -19.82 1.35 12.14
N SER A 54 -19.93 0.92 10.87
CA SER A 54 -20.08 -0.47 10.45
C SER A 54 -18.95 -1.02 9.55
N ARG A 55 -17.92 -0.24 9.20
CA ARG A 55 -16.84 -0.65 8.28
C ARG A 55 -15.47 -0.37 8.85
N ALA A 56 -14.56 -1.33 8.80
CA ALA A 56 -13.16 -1.11 9.14
C ALA A 56 -12.53 -0.07 8.20
N ALA A 57 -11.63 0.76 8.73
CA ALA A 57 -10.94 1.76 7.93
C ALA A 57 -10.07 1.02 6.90
N SER A 58 -9.89 1.58 5.72
CA SER A 58 -9.11 0.91 4.67
C SER A 58 -8.24 1.89 3.91
N ILE A 59 -7.12 1.38 3.40
CA ILE A 59 -6.20 2.13 2.56
C ILE A 59 -6.12 1.43 1.22
N LEU A 60 -6.45 2.15 0.16
CA LEU A 60 -6.21 1.71 -1.20
C LEU A 60 -4.88 2.31 -1.69
N ILE A 61 -3.90 1.45 -1.95
CA ILE A 61 -2.66 1.84 -2.59
C ILE A 61 -2.77 1.49 -4.07
N ARG A 62 -2.59 2.49 -4.93
CA ARG A 62 -2.67 2.38 -6.38
C ARG A 62 -1.33 2.77 -6.98
N VAL A 63 -0.58 1.80 -7.47
CA VAL A 63 0.69 2.05 -8.15
C VAL A 63 0.45 2.09 -9.65
N LYS A 64 0.72 3.25 -10.27
CA LYS A 64 0.52 3.43 -11.72
C LYS A 64 1.86 3.27 -12.44
N LEU A 65 2.04 2.09 -13.03
CA LEU A 65 3.28 1.73 -13.72
C LEU A 65 3.28 2.27 -15.15
N SER A 66 2.14 2.17 -15.83
CA SER A 66 1.96 2.66 -17.19
C SER A 66 0.55 3.24 -17.36
N PRO A 67 0.24 3.91 -18.50
CA PRO A 67 -1.12 4.37 -18.77
C PRO A 67 -2.17 3.24 -18.74
N THR A 68 -1.75 1.99 -18.99
CA THR A 68 -2.61 0.81 -19.08
C THR A 68 -2.43 -0.19 -17.94
N THR A 69 -1.38 -0.07 -17.11
CA THR A 69 -1.07 -0.99 -16.03
C THR A 69 -1.11 -0.30 -14.68
N VAL A 70 -2.05 -0.74 -13.85
CA VAL A 70 -2.27 -0.25 -12.50
C VAL A 70 -2.30 -1.44 -11.55
N ILE A 71 -1.50 -1.39 -10.49
CA ILE A 71 -1.57 -2.36 -9.39
C ILE A 71 -2.37 -1.69 -8.28
N GLU A 72 -3.45 -2.34 -7.85
CA GLU A 72 -4.30 -1.88 -6.76
C GLU A 72 -4.24 -2.87 -5.62
N HIS A 73 -3.99 -2.37 -4.42
CA HIS A 73 -4.03 -3.17 -3.20
C HIS A 73 -4.89 -2.48 -2.16
N LEU A 74 -5.95 -3.17 -1.74
CA LEU A 74 -6.84 -2.71 -0.69
C LEU A 74 -6.42 -3.36 0.62
N ILE A 75 -6.02 -2.54 1.57
CA ILE A 75 -5.59 -2.96 2.90
C ILE A 75 -6.67 -2.58 3.89
N SER A 76 -7.15 -3.55 4.66
CA SER A 76 -8.01 -3.28 5.81
C SER A 76 -7.13 -2.91 7.02
N LEU A 77 -7.38 -1.74 7.59
CA LEU A 77 -6.69 -1.29 8.80
C LEU A 77 -7.33 -1.94 10.02
N GLU A 78 -6.49 -2.39 10.96
CA GLU A 78 -6.98 -2.72 12.30
C GLU A 78 -7.37 -1.44 13.05
N ALA A 79 -8.50 -1.47 13.73
CA ALA A 79 -8.87 -0.42 14.66
C ALA A 79 -7.80 -0.33 15.76
N GLY A 80 -6.99 0.73 15.73
CA GLY A 80 -6.12 1.06 16.84
C GLY A 80 -6.98 1.34 18.06
N VAL A 81 -6.80 0.57 19.14
CA VAL A 81 -7.48 0.84 20.40
C VAL A 81 -6.89 2.13 20.96
N THR A 82 -7.59 3.25 20.78
CA THR A 82 -7.22 4.51 21.43
C THR A 82 -7.49 4.38 22.92
N ARG A 83 -6.48 3.93 23.69
CA ARG A 83 -6.50 4.02 25.15
C ARG A 83 -6.17 5.46 25.53
N PHE A 84 -7.21 6.28 25.68
CA PHE A 84 -7.09 7.48 26.50
C PHE A 84 -6.96 7.03 27.96
N ARG A 85 -5.84 7.38 28.59
CA ARG A 85 -5.64 7.23 30.04
C ARG A 85 -5.74 8.60 30.69
#